data_AF-X8E6B7-F1
#
_entry.id   AF-X8E6B7-F1
#
_cell.length_a   1.000
_cell.length_b   1.000
_cell.length_c   1.000
_cell.angle_alpha   90.00
_cell.angle_beta   90.00
_cell.angle_gamma   90.00
#
_symmetry.space_group_name_H-M   'P 1'
#
loop_
_entity.id
_entity.type
_entity.pdbx_description
1 polymer ?
#
loop_
_entity_poly.entity_id
_entity_poly.type
_entity_poly.pdbx_seq_one_letter_code
_entity_poly.pdbx_strand_id
1 'polypeptide(L)'
;MNSITDVGGILVGHYHRLDPDAAMGTGWARGVTVVVTPPGTVGAVDGRGGAPGTRETDLLDPSNSVRYVDAVLIAGGSAYGLAAADGVMRWLEERGRGVAMAGGWCPSCRAR
;
A
#
# COMPACT_ATOMS: atom_id res chain seq x y z
N MET A 1 -21.29 7.97 -2.40
CA MET A 1 -21.44 6.57 -2.87
C MET A 1 -21.32 5.56 -1.73
N ASN A 2 -21.43 5.98 -0.46
CA ASN A 2 -21.17 5.15 0.72
C ASN A 2 -19.86 4.36 0.60
N SER A 3 -18.78 5.06 0.23
CA SER A 3 -17.46 4.49 -0.11
C SER A 3 -16.35 5.34 0.49
N ILE A 4 -15.16 4.76 0.69
CA ILE A 4 -13.96 5.50 1.11
C ILE A 4 -13.60 6.63 0.13
N THR A 5 -13.94 6.48 -1.15
CA THR A 5 -13.76 7.50 -2.19
C THR A 5 -14.70 8.70 -2.06
N ASP A 6 -15.66 8.67 -1.13
CA ASP A 6 -16.46 9.84 -0.78
C ASP A 6 -15.61 10.91 -0.05
N VAL A 7 -14.45 10.52 0.49
CA VAL A 7 -13.42 11.45 0.96
C VAL A 7 -12.66 12.00 -0.26
N GLY A 8 -12.72 13.32 -0.46
CA GLY A 8 -12.14 13.97 -1.62
C GLY A 8 -10.65 13.67 -1.82
N GLY A 9 -10.26 13.33 -3.05
CA GLY A 9 -8.87 13.05 -3.42
C GLY A 9 -8.38 11.63 -3.11
N ILE A 10 -9.16 10.81 -2.37
CA ILE A 10 -8.86 9.39 -2.19
C ILE A 10 -9.22 8.64 -3.48
N LEU A 11 -8.25 7.88 -3.99
CA LEU A 11 -8.42 6.98 -5.12
C LEU A 11 -8.21 5.54 -4.67
N VAL A 12 -8.95 4.61 -5.27
CA VAL A 12 -8.81 3.18 -5.00
C VAL A 12 -8.62 2.43 -6.31
N GLY A 13 -7.60 1.58 -6.37
CA GLY A 13 -7.33 0.68 -7.49
C GLY A 13 -7.27 -0.76 -7.03
N HIS A 14 -7.77 -1.68 -7.85
CA HIS A 14 -7.71 -3.11 -7.59
C HIS A 14 -7.14 -3.83 -8.81
N TYR A 15 -6.33 -4.85 -8.56
CA TYR A 15 -5.95 -5.81 -9.59
C TYR A 15 -5.98 -7.21 -8.99
N HIS A 16 -6.57 -8.15 -9.68
CA HIS A 16 -6.60 -9.55 -9.25
C HIS A 16 -6.29 -10.47 -10.42
N ARG A 17 -5.77 -11.65 -10.07
CA ARG A 17 -5.69 -12.78 -10.97
C ARG A 17 -6.51 -13.92 -10.36
N LEU A 18 -7.49 -14.36 -11.14
CA LEU A 18 -8.36 -15.47 -10.80
C LEU A 18 -8.36 -16.44 -11.98
N ASP A 19 -7.75 -17.61 -11.79
CA ASP A 19 -7.82 -18.69 -12.75
C ASP A 19 -9.17 -19.43 -12.57
N PRO A 20 -9.84 -19.87 -13.66
CA PRO A 20 -11.17 -20.52 -13.57
C PRO A 20 -11.20 -21.81 -12.75
N ASP A 21 -10.07 -22.51 -12.68
CA ASP A 21 -9.86 -23.81 -12.03
C ASP A 21 -9.04 -23.68 -10.73
N ALA A 22 -8.90 -22.45 -10.20
CA ALA A 22 -8.18 -22.22 -8.95
C ALA A 22 -8.77 -23.04 -7.80
N ALA A 23 -7.90 -23.74 -7.08
CA ALA A 23 -8.25 -24.54 -5.91
C ALA A 23 -7.21 -24.31 -4.80
N MET A 24 -7.44 -24.92 -3.63
CA MET A 24 -6.51 -24.78 -2.52
C MET A 24 -5.13 -25.33 -2.92
N GLY A 25 -4.11 -24.46 -2.93
CA GLY A 25 -2.74 -24.83 -3.29
C GLY A 25 -2.44 -24.88 -4.81
N THR A 26 -3.42 -24.67 -5.69
CA THR A 26 -3.23 -24.72 -7.15
C THR A 26 -3.92 -23.56 -7.88
N GLY A 27 -3.27 -23.01 -8.90
CA GLY A 27 -3.78 -21.87 -9.65
C GLY A 27 -3.71 -20.54 -8.89
N TRP A 28 -4.22 -19.47 -9.52
CA TRP A 28 -4.22 -18.12 -8.98
C TRP A 28 -5.61 -17.71 -8.50
N ALA A 29 -5.70 -17.28 -7.24
CA ALA A 29 -6.88 -16.63 -6.67
C ALA A 29 -6.42 -15.55 -5.69
N ARG A 30 -5.77 -14.51 -6.21
CA ARG A 30 -5.09 -13.48 -5.40
C ARG A 30 -5.22 -12.12 -6.06
N GLY A 31 -5.06 -11.06 -5.27
CA GLY A 31 -5.08 -9.70 -5.79
C GLY A 31 -4.45 -8.71 -4.83
N VAL A 32 -4.44 -7.47 -5.29
CA VAL A 32 -3.96 -6.31 -4.56
C VAL A 32 -5.00 -5.20 -4.64
N THR A 33 -5.07 -4.42 -3.58
CA THR A 33 -5.86 -3.20 -3.49
C THR A 33 -4.93 -2.08 -3.06
N VAL A 34 -4.94 -0.97 -3.79
CA VAL A 34 -4.14 0.21 -3.45
C VAL A 34 -5.10 1.37 -3.20
N VAL A 35 -4.97 1.98 -2.02
CA VAL A 35 -5.59 3.26 -1.69
C VAL A 35 -4.53 4.33 -1.88
N VAL A 36 -4.73 5.22 -2.84
CA VAL A 36 -3.85 6.36 -3.10
C VAL A 36 -4.47 7.60 -2.48
N THR A 37 -3.69 8.29 -1.67
CA THR A 37 -4.14 9.47 -0.93
C THR A 37 -3.78 10.76 -1.67
N PRO A 38 -4.44 11.90 -1.38
CA PRO A 38 -3.94 13.19 -1.81
C PRO A 38 -2.63 13.55 -1.07
N PRO A 39 -1.74 14.37 -1.67
CA PRO A 39 -0.52 14.83 -1.00
C PRO A 39 -0.79 15.46 0.37
N GLY A 40 0.12 15.26 1.34
CA GLY A 40 -0.02 15.80 2.69
C GLY A 40 -0.96 15.02 3.61
N THR A 41 -1.39 13.82 3.21
CA THR A 41 -2.26 12.97 4.05
C THR A 41 -1.49 12.37 5.21
N VAL A 42 -1.91 12.66 6.44
CA VAL A 42 -1.37 12.05 7.66
C VAL A 42 -1.87 10.62 7.80
N GLY A 43 -1.02 9.70 8.23
CA GLY A 43 -1.42 8.31 8.49
C GLY A 43 -0.83 7.74 9.78
N ALA A 44 -1.46 6.68 10.26
CA ALA A 44 -1.03 5.85 11.38
C ALA A 44 -1.48 4.39 11.14
N VAL A 45 -0.91 3.42 11.87
CA VAL A 45 -1.29 1.99 11.76
C VAL A 45 -1.46 1.38 13.14
N ASP A 46 -2.39 0.43 13.22
CA ASP A 46 -2.62 -0.43 14.38
C ASP A 46 -2.66 -1.90 13.93
N GLY A 47 -1.77 -2.70 14.51
CA GLY A 47 -1.60 -4.12 14.24
C GLY A 47 -2.06 -4.95 15.43
N ARG A 48 -3.22 -5.61 15.28
CA ARG A 48 -3.85 -6.37 16.38
C ARG A 48 -3.73 -7.89 16.27
N GLY A 49 -3.19 -8.41 15.16
CA GLY A 49 -3.00 -9.83 14.92
C GLY A 49 -1.67 -10.35 15.45
N GLY A 50 -1.61 -11.64 15.82
CA GLY A 50 -0.41 -12.26 16.39
C GLY A 50 0.70 -12.64 15.39
N ALA A 51 0.42 -12.59 14.09
CA ALA A 51 1.39 -12.89 13.02
C ALA A 51 1.21 -11.88 11.86
N PRO A 52 1.62 -10.62 12.05
CA PRO A 52 1.49 -9.60 11.01
C PRO A 52 2.44 -9.87 9.83
N GLY A 53 1.94 -9.68 8.61
CA GLY A 53 2.75 -9.62 7.40
C GLY A 53 2.70 -8.20 6.86
N THR A 54 3.53 -7.31 7.42
CA THR A 54 3.48 -5.87 7.13
C THR A 54 4.80 -5.36 6.55
N ARG A 55 4.77 -4.18 5.92
CA ARG A 55 5.95 -3.47 5.44
C ARG A 55 5.79 -1.95 5.61
N GLU A 56 6.88 -1.28 6.01
CA GLU A 56 6.96 0.17 6.27
C GLU A 56 6.04 0.68 7.41
N THR A 57 5.64 -0.19 8.35
CA THR A 57 4.77 0.21 9.48
C THR A 57 5.50 1.03 10.53
N ASP A 58 6.80 0.79 10.76
CA ASP A 58 7.56 1.54 11.77
C ASP A 58 7.63 3.03 11.42
N LEU A 59 7.66 3.38 10.12
CA LEU A 59 7.59 4.77 9.65
C LEU A 59 6.30 5.50 10.06
N LEU A 60 5.26 4.79 10.53
CA LEU A 60 3.99 5.39 10.98
C LEU A 60 3.99 5.71 12.48
N ASP A 61 5.06 5.40 13.21
CA ASP A 61 5.20 5.87 14.57
C ASP A 61 5.20 7.41 14.59
N PRO A 62 4.34 8.07 15.41
CA PRO A 62 4.29 9.52 15.50
C PRO A 62 5.60 10.20 15.90
N SER A 63 6.56 9.47 16.49
CA SER A 63 7.90 9.96 16.83
C SER A 63 8.82 10.10 15.62
N ASN A 64 8.49 9.45 14.50
CA ASN A 64 9.30 9.47 13.29
C ASN A 64 9.07 10.72 12.44
N SER A 65 10.02 11.03 11.57
CA SER A 65 10.00 12.22 10.72
C SER A 65 9.02 12.13 9.55
N VAL A 66 8.69 10.92 9.10
CA VAL A 66 7.81 10.68 7.93
C VAL A 66 6.34 10.75 8.35
N ARG A 67 5.74 11.94 8.20
CA ARG A 67 4.36 12.19 8.63
C ARG A 67 3.28 11.85 7.60
N TYR A 68 3.65 11.84 6.32
CA TYR A 68 2.69 11.71 5.23
C TYR A 68 2.71 10.31 4.61
N VAL A 69 1.54 9.87 4.14
CA VAL A 69 1.34 8.62 3.43
C VAL A 69 0.84 8.95 2.04
N ASP A 70 1.46 8.36 1.01
CA ASP A 70 1.04 8.52 -0.37
C ASP A 70 0.13 7.39 -0.87
N ALA A 71 0.35 6.18 -0.35
CA ALA A 71 -0.51 5.04 -0.65
C ALA A 71 -0.47 3.98 0.47
N VAL A 72 -1.58 3.24 0.58
CA VAL A 72 -1.70 2.01 1.36
C VAL A 72 -2.00 0.85 0.41
N LEU A 73 -1.20 -0.21 0.49
CA LEU A 73 -1.40 -1.45 -0.25
C LEU A 73 -1.97 -2.52 0.68
N ILE A 74 -3.00 -3.24 0.23
CA ILE A 74 -3.51 -4.47 0.82
C ILE A 74 -3.29 -5.59 -0.19
N ALA A 75 -2.55 -6.64 0.19
CA ALA A 75 -2.16 -7.70 -0.74
C ALA A 75 -2.55 -9.10 -0.25
N GLY A 76 -3.08 -9.91 -1.17
CA GLY A 76 -3.20 -11.35 -0.97
C GLY A 76 -1.86 -12.07 -1.18
N GLY A 77 -1.76 -13.33 -0.77
CA GLY A 77 -0.54 -14.12 -0.93
C GLY A 77 0.42 -14.09 0.27
N SER A 78 -0.07 -13.67 1.44
CA SER A 78 0.72 -13.63 2.69
C SER A 78 1.97 -12.75 2.53
N ALA A 79 3.05 -13.07 3.24
CA ALA A 79 4.31 -12.30 3.22
C ALA A 79 4.87 -12.09 1.79
N TYR A 80 4.69 -13.05 0.88
CA TYR A 80 5.11 -12.91 -0.52
C TYR A 80 4.35 -11.82 -1.28
N GLY A 81 3.10 -11.55 -0.89
CA GLY A 81 2.28 -10.49 -1.47
C GLY A 81 2.85 -9.09 -1.27
N LEU A 82 3.67 -8.89 -0.23
CA LEU A 82 4.31 -7.60 0.07
C LEU A 82 5.29 -7.14 -1.01
N ALA A 83 5.75 -8.03 -1.90
CA ALA A 83 6.55 -7.67 -3.06
C ALA A 83 5.80 -6.72 -4.02
N ALA A 84 4.46 -6.73 -4.02
CA ALA A 84 3.68 -5.79 -4.82
C ALA A 84 3.87 -4.32 -4.40
N ALA A 85 4.34 -4.05 -3.17
CA ALA A 85 4.65 -2.70 -2.71
C ALA A 85 5.72 -2.02 -3.58
N ASP A 86 6.66 -2.78 -4.13
CA ASP A 86 7.74 -2.22 -4.97
C ASP A 86 7.17 -1.59 -6.25
N GLY A 87 6.15 -2.19 -6.85
CA GLY A 87 5.47 -1.63 -8.01
C GLY A 87 4.74 -0.32 -7.69
N VAL A 88 4.10 -0.24 -6.51
CA VAL A 88 3.44 0.99 -6.05
C VAL A 88 4.45 2.09 -5.76
N MET A 89 5.57 1.76 -5.09
CA MET A 89 6.64 2.72 -4.82
C MET A 89 7.21 3.32 -6.09
N ARG A 90 7.54 2.48 -7.09
CA ARG A 90 8.03 2.96 -8.39
C ARG A 90 7.03 3.87 -9.09
N TRP A 91 5.75 3.50 -9.09
CA TRP A 91 4.70 4.31 -9.70
C TRP A 91 4.55 5.69 -9.02
N LEU A 92 4.72 5.76 -7.70
CA LEU A 92 4.72 7.00 -6.92
C LEU A 92 5.95 7.86 -7.20
N GLU A 93 7.14 7.23 -7.24
CA GLU A 93 8.41 7.91 -7.55
C GLU A 93 8.39 8.58 -8.91
N GLU A 94 7.91 7.87 -9.95
CA GLU A 94 7.72 8.41 -11.31
C GLU A 94 6.81 9.65 -11.36
N ARG A 95 5.99 9.85 -10.32
CA ARG A 95 5.06 10.98 -10.18
C ARG A 95 5.54 12.03 -9.18
N GLY A 96 6.79 11.93 -8.72
CA GLY A 96 7.36 12.83 -7.73
C GLY A 96 6.65 12.77 -6.38
N ARG A 97 6.16 11.59 -6.00
CA ARG A 97 5.49 11.35 -4.72
C ARG A 97 6.36 10.53 -3.79
N GLY A 98 6.55 11.02 -2.57
CA GLY A 98 7.39 10.41 -1.55
C GLY A 98 8.11 11.46 -0.70
N VAL A 99 9.11 11.02 0.05
CA VAL A 99 9.98 11.90 0.82
C VAL A 99 11.03 12.50 -0.12
N ALA A 100 11.10 13.82 -0.20
CA ALA A 100 12.10 14.51 -1.01
C ALA A 100 13.51 14.33 -0.41
N MET A 101 14.47 13.93 -1.25
CA MET A 101 15.87 13.73 -0.91
C MET A 101 16.77 14.55 -1.84
N ALA A 102 18.02 14.79 -1.45
CA ALA A 102 18.97 15.63 -2.22
C ALA A 102 19.22 15.16 -3.67
N GLY A 103 18.87 13.92 -4.02
CA GLY A 103 19.04 13.34 -5.37
C GLY A 103 17.77 12.77 -6.01
N GLY A 104 16.58 13.00 -5.45
CA GLY A 104 15.33 12.44 -5.98
C GLY A 104 14.24 12.25 -4.93
N TRP A 105 13.29 11.35 -5.20
CA TRP A 105 12.20 11.02 -4.28
C TRP A 105 12.43 9.64 -3.69
N CYS A 106 12.30 9.52 -2.37
CA CYS A 106 12.20 8.23 -1.70
C CYS A 106 10.70 7.89 -1.57
N PRO A 107 10.13 7.07 -2.47
CA PRO A 107 8.72 6.72 -2.41
C PRO A 107 8.40 5.91 -1.14
N SER A 108 7.30 6.25 -0.46
CA SER A 108 6.79 5.45 0.66
C SER A 108 5.43 4.85 0.30
N CYS A 109 5.43 3.58 -0.10
CA CYS A 109 4.21 2.77 -0.16
C CYS A 109 4.14 1.94 1.11
N ARG A 110 3.08 2.10 1.89
CA ARG A 110 2.89 1.35 3.13
C ARG A 110 2.03 0.15 2.82
N ALA A 111 2.54 -1.06 3.04
CA ALA A 111 1.80 -2.28 2.76
C ALA A 111 1.33 -2.93 4.06
N ARG A 112 0.05 -3.29 4.09
CA ARG A 112 -0.62 -3.99 5.18
C ARG A 112 -1.16 -5.34 4.70
#